data_AF-A0A8H4QPQ2-F1
#
_entry.id   AF-A0A8H4QPQ2-F1
#
_cell.length_a   1.000
_cell.length_b   1.000
_cell.length_c   1.000
_cell.angle_alpha   90.00
_cell.angle_beta   90.00
_cell.angle_gamma   90.00
#
_symmetry.space_group_name_H-M   'P 1'
#
loop_
_entity.id
_entity.type
_entity.pdbx_description
1 polymer ?
#
loop_
_entity_poly.entity_id
_entity_poly.type
_entity_poly.pdbx_seq_one_letter_code
_entity_poly.pdbx_strand_id
1 'polypeptide(L)'
;MALPPSTANWHWKNKNVTRWGTEWFERELPTVSVTGDNEGEVVSISKVKEVDGDIELGQRKSKLITIFDCKVVMEWRGTASNGTEVKGTLTIPEVSHEVICDKISDFVYNWRLTTEASPEVNALFTLARARIPKALEEKLAAFPAAIVDTHGKDLQVSADPSRSSTPAPASAPVSKPAAVASSSSSSAKPKAQEKGKVNTTTVVVESDFRASADDIFSLLTDEKRIPAWTRAPAQSQAQPGSEYSLFGGGVKGKYVSLMPGKEVVQTWALQSPTWPSGHEATLTTTLEQSSESTKITFTLDGVPLGTEEEIKRNIEGYYIHGFKSIGYVYLVPTAPVYSSSYVQNQSKLAPSKVRDDKDSKAAISSYFPAVAIAVLVLAAAFAIPLLSSSGILAPPVSSSK
;
A
#
# COMPACT_ATOMS: atom_id res chain seq x y z
N MET A 1 -3.11 -33.38 39.47
CA MET A 1 -2.88 -33.39 38.01
C MET A 1 -3.04 -31.96 37.53
N ALA A 2 -1.97 -31.34 37.04
CA ALA A 2 -2.03 -29.99 36.48
C ALA A 2 -2.85 -30.04 35.17
N LEU A 3 -3.76 -29.08 34.99
CA LEU A 3 -4.43 -28.87 33.71
C LEU A 3 -3.36 -28.65 32.62
N PRO A 4 -3.52 -29.21 31.41
CA PRO A 4 -2.60 -28.95 30.33
C PRO A 4 -2.58 -27.43 30.03
N PRO A 5 -1.41 -26.83 29.77
CA PRO A 5 -1.32 -25.42 29.42
C PRO A 5 -2.21 -25.20 28.21
N SER A 6 -3.11 -24.22 28.34
CA SER A 6 -4.12 -23.84 27.36
C SER A 6 -3.59 -23.95 25.94
N THR A 7 -4.36 -24.59 25.06
CA THR A 7 -4.20 -24.66 23.61
C THR A 7 -3.44 -23.43 23.10
N ALA A 8 -2.22 -23.59 22.59
CA ALA A 8 -1.45 -22.44 22.11
C ALA A 8 -2.32 -21.66 21.10
N ASN A 9 -2.39 -20.34 21.19
CA ASN A 9 -3.12 -19.57 20.19
C ASN A 9 -2.29 -19.59 18.89
N TRP A 10 -2.60 -20.54 18.00
CA TRP A 10 -2.04 -20.63 16.65
C TRP A 10 -2.66 -19.62 15.67
N HIS A 11 -3.74 -18.95 16.06
CA HIS A 11 -4.39 -17.90 15.28
C HIS A 11 -3.71 -16.55 15.54
N TRP A 12 -3.33 -15.85 14.47
CA TRP A 12 -2.91 -14.46 14.56
C TRP A 12 -4.07 -13.61 15.07
N LYS A 13 -3.79 -12.80 16.08
CA LYS A 13 -4.69 -11.76 16.58
C LYS A 13 -3.98 -10.43 16.43
N ASN A 14 -4.57 -9.50 15.71
CA ASN A 14 -4.10 -8.12 15.64
C ASN A 14 -5.10 -7.21 16.33
N LYS A 15 -4.58 -6.25 17.08
CA LYS A 15 -5.36 -5.16 17.65
C LYS A 15 -4.80 -3.87 17.10
N ASN A 16 -5.64 -3.13 16.38
CA ASN A 16 -5.31 -1.75 16.00
C ASN A 16 -5.33 -0.88 17.27
N VAL A 17 -4.21 -0.20 17.51
CA VAL A 17 -4.02 0.72 18.63
C VAL A 17 -3.59 2.10 18.13
N THR A 18 -3.82 2.41 16.84
CA THR A 18 -3.42 3.68 16.19
C THR A 18 -3.88 4.87 17.01
N ARG A 19 -5.16 4.92 17.38
CA ARG A 19 -5.70 6.02 18.20
C ARG A 19 -4.93 6.21 19.52
N TRP A 20 -4.69 5.12 20.23
CA TRP A 20 -3.97 5.17 21.51
C TRP A 20 -2.51 5.59 21.30
N GLY A 21 -1.85 5.10 20.25
CA GLY A 21 -0.48 5.47 19.93
C GLY A 21 -0.35 6.95 19.54
N THR A 22 -1.30 7.49 18.78
CA THR A 22 -1.40 8.93 18.51
C THR A 22 -1.50 9.74 19.81
N GLU A 23 -2.42 9.37 20.70
CA GLU A 23 -2.59 10.02 22.02
C GLU A 23 -1.33 9.89 22.89
N TRP A 24 -0.60 8.77 22.77
CA TRP A 24 0.68 8.57 23.44
C TRP A 24 1.75 9.54 22.93
N PHE A 25 1.89 9.70 21.61
CA PHE A 25 2.85 10.65 21.04
C PHE A 25 2.51 12.10 21.44
N GLU A 26 1.24 12.48 21.39
CA GLU A 26 0.77 13.81 21.80
C GLU A 26 1.06 14.11 23.27
N ARG A 27 1.09 13.09 24.14
CA ARG A 27 1.39 13.25 25.57
C ARG A 27 2.89 13.23 25.86
N GLU A 28 3.63 12.28 25.29
CA GLU A 28 5.01 12.00 25.71
C GLU A 28 6.04 12.87 24.98
N LEU A 29 5.86 13.15 23.68
CA LEU A 29 6.85 13.90 22.91
C LEU A 29 7.02 15.36 23.37
N PRO A 30 5.97 16.09 23.80
CA PRO A 30 6.13 17.42 24.38
C PRO A 30 6.91 17.45 25.72
N THR A 31 7.15 16.30 26.35
CA THR A 31 8.00 16.23 27.56
C THR A 31 9.48 16.35 27.25
N VAL A 32 9.87 16.30 25.97
CA VAL A 32 11.26 16.43 25.54
C VAL A 32 11.70 17.89 25.60
N SER A 33 12.64 18.16 26.50
CA SER A 33 13.32 19.44 26.63
C SER A 33 14.82 19.25 26.78
N VAL A 34 15.59 20.14 26.18
CA VAL A 34 17.04 20.16 26.23
C VAL A 34 17.52 21.55 26.60
N THR A 35 18.46 21.64 27.54
CA THR A 35 19.15 22.87 27.88
C THR A 35 20.40 23.05 27.03
N GLY A 36 20.70 24.30 26.66
CA GLY A 36 21.89 24.67 25.90
C GLY A 36 23.15 24.75 26.74
N ASP A 37 24.24 25.20 26.11
CA ASP A 37 25.53 25.41 26.79
C ASP A 37 25.60 26.77 27.49
N ASN A 38 24.82 27.75 27.01
CA ASN A 38 24.72 29.06 27.63
C ASN A 38 23.53 29.12 28.60
N GLU A 39 23.69 29.91 29.66
CA GLU A 39 22.66 30.12 30.67
C GLU A 39 21.41 30.77 30.02
N GLY A 40 20.24 30.15 30.21
CA GLY A 40 18.97 30.59 29.62
C GLY A 40 18.60 29.98 28.26
N GLU A 41 19.49 29.22 27.63
CA GLU A 41 19.16 28.52 26.37
C GLU A 41 18.37 27.23 26.63
N VAL A 42 17.17 27.15 26.08
CA VAL A 42 16.30 25.97 26.19
C VAL A 42 15.64 25.69 24.86
N VAL A 43 15.59 24.42 24.46
CA VAL A 43 14.85 23.94 23.30
C VAL A 43 13.91 22.82 23.75
N SER A 44 12.65 22.87 23.32
CA SER A 44 11.64 21.89 23.69
C SER A 44 10.70 21.59 22.52
N ILE A 45 10.08 20.41 22.57
CA ILE A 45 8.95 20.09 21.70
C ILE A 45 7.70 20.72 22.31
N SER A 46 7.00 21.55 21.54
CA SER A 46 5.83 22.28 22.03
C SER A 46 4.54 21.49 21.87
N LYS A 47 4.34 20.86 20.71
CA LYS A 47 3.11 20.11 20.40
C LYS A 47 3.33 19.15 19.24
N VAL A 48 2.65 18.00 19.26
CA VAL A 48 2.50 17.12 18.09
C VAL A 48 1.31 17.62 17.25
N LYS A 49 1.55 17.84 15.96
CA LYS A 49 0.56 18.39 15.02
C LYS A 49 -0.20 17.29 14.28
N GLU A 50 0.51 16.25 13.89
CA GLU A 50 -0.02 15.17 13.06
C GLU A 50 0.77 13.88 13.36
N VAL A 51 0.04 12.78 13.50
CA VAL A 51 0.57 11.43 13.50
C VAL A 51 -0.22 10.68 12.43
N ASP A 52 0.45 10.23 11.39
CA ASP A 52 -0.16 9.57 10.25
C ASP A 52 0.53 8.22 10.03
N GLY A 53 -0.25 7.14 10.03
CA GLY A 53 0.25 5.78 9.92
C GLY A 53 -0.48 4.78 10.82
N ASP A 54 0.05 3.56 10.85
CA ASP A 54 -0.59 2.42 11.50
C ASP A 54 0.20 1.97 12.73
N ILE A 55 -0.52 1.65 13.81
CA ILE A 55 0.06 1.14 15.05
C ILE A 55 -0.78 -0.05 15.50
N GLU A 56 -0.18 -1.22 15.50
CA GLU A 56 -0.82 -2.48 15.81
C GLU A 56 -0.03 -3.27 16.86
N LEU A 57 -0.78 -4.02 17.67
CA LEU A 57 -0.24 -5.04 18.54
C LEU A 57 -0.77 -6.40 18.06
N GLY A 58 0.16 -7.27 17.65
CA GLY A 58 -0.11 -8.62 17.20
C GLY A 58 0.21 -9.67 18.28
N GLN A 59 -0.44 -10.82 18.22
CA GLN A 59 -0.03 -12.03 18.94
C GLN A 59 0.31 -13.13 17.94
N ARG A 60 1.57 -13.61 17.97
CA ARG A 60 2.07 -14.70 17.13
C ARG A 60 2.83 -15.72 17.97
N LYS A 61 2.45 -17.00 17.87
CA LYS A 61 3.08 -18.11 18.62
C LYS A 61 3.17 -17.79 20.13
N SER A 62 2.08 -17.28 20.69
CA SER A 62 1.98 -16.83 22.09
C SER A 62 2.90 -15.65 22.49
N LYS A 63 3.59 -15.01 21.55
CA LYS A 63 4.38 -13.78 21.77
C LYS A 63 3.64 -12.56 21.25
N LEU A 64 3.71 -11.46 21.98
CA LEU A 64 3.24 -10.17 21.52
C LEU A 64 4.30 -9.56 20.59
N ILE A 65 3.85 -8.99 19.48
CA ILE A 65 4.69 -8.29 18.50
C ILE A 65 4.07 -6.92 18.27
N THR A 66 4.87 -5.86 18.35
CA THR A 66 4.42 -4.53 17.93
C THR A 66 4.70 -4.38 16.44
N ILE A 67 3.78 -3.75 15.72
CA ILE A 67 3.97 -3.42 14.31
C ILE A 67 3.49 -1.99 14.20
N PHE A 68 4.38 -1.07 13.88
CA PHE A 68 4.01 0.32 13.71
C PHE A 68 4.91 0.95 12.66
N ASP A 69 4.32 1.88 11.91
CA ASP A 69 4.99 2.75 10.96
C ASP A 69 4.17 4.04 10.88
N CYS A 70 4.76 5.13 11.34
CA CYS A 70 4.09 6.42 11.44
C CYS A 70 5.00 7.57 11.02
N LYS A 71 4.44 8.50 10.24
CA LYS A 71 4.95 9.85 10.07
C LYS A 71 4.48 10.72 11.23
N VAL A 72 5.41 11.40 11.90
CA VAL A 72 5.12 12.30 13.03
C VAL A 72 5.58 13.72 12.70
N VAL A 73 4.66 14.67 12.76
CA VAL A 73 4.92 16.10 12.57
C VAL A 73 4.72 16.82 13.90
N MET A 74 5.73 17.55 14.36
CA MET A 74 5.72 18.27 15.63
C MET A 74 6.22 19.69 15.49
N GLU A 75 5.76 20.57 16.38
CA GLU A 75 6.25 21.93 16.53
C GLU A 75 7.25 21.99 17.67
N TRP A 76 8.41 22.61 17.43
CA TRP A 76 9.43 22.83 18.44
C TRP A 76 9.61 24.32 18.70
N ARG A 77 10.03 24.65 19.92
CA ARG A 77 10.33 26.01 20.33
C ARG A 77 11.63 26.06 21.08
N GLY A 78 12.31 27.19 21.01
CA GLY A 78 13.44 27.44 21.87
C GLY A 78 13.54 28.90 22.27
N THR A 79 14.25 29.14 23.36
CA THR A 79 14.59 30.47 23.87
C THR A 79 16.10 30.59 23.81
N ALA A 80 16.60 31.61 23.10
CA ALA A 80 18.01 31.94 23.07
C ALA A 80 18.43 32.67 24.35
N SER A 81 19.74 32.73 24.62
CA SER A 81 20.32 33.42 25.79
C SER A 81 19.95 34.91 25.90
N ASN A 82 19.61 35.56 24.79
CA ASN A 82 19.13 36.94 24.74
C ASN A 82 17.60 37.09 24.93
N GLY A 83 16.88 36.00 25.21
CA GLY A 83 15.42 35.97 25.36
C GLY A 83 14.64 35.84 24.06
N THR A 84 15.30 35.71 22.90
CA THR A 84 14.62 35.55 21.61
C THR A 84 13.94 34.19 21.51
N GLU A 85 12.65 34.17 21.19
CA GLU A 85 11.91 32.93 20.92
C GLU A 85 12.06 32.48 19.47
N VAL A 86 12.45 31.23 19.29
CA VAL A 86 12.56 30.54 18.01
C VAL A 86 11.47 29.48 17.90
N LYS A 87 10.82 29.39 16.75
CA LYS A 87 9.75 28.43 16.48
C LYS A 87 10.02 27.73 15.15
N GLY A 88 9.70 26.45 15.10
CA GLY A 88 9.82 25.67 13.89
C GLY A 88 9.00 24.40 13.93
N THR A 89 9.08 23.68 12.82
CA THR A 89 8.46 22.37 12.64
C THR A 89 9.55 21.32 12.45
N LEU A 90 9.34 20.16 13.06
CA LEU A 90 10.16 18.96 12.91
C LEU A 90 9.26 17.84 12.41
N THR A 91 9.65 17.21 11.31
CA THR A 91 8.94 16.04 10.76
C THR A 91 9.87 14.84 10.80
N ILE A 92 9.41 13.75 11.41
CA ILE A 92 10.02 12.43 11.32
C ILE A 92 9.15 11.65 10.33
N PRO A 93 9.64 11.35 9.11
CA PRO A 93 8.84 10.71 8.08
C PRO A 93 8.51 9.25 8.41
N GLU A 94 9.36 8.61 9.23
CA GLU A 94 9.23 7.21 9.59
C GLU A 94 9.62 7.01 11.06
N VAL A 95 8.63 6.66 11.88
CA VAL A 95 8.75 6.15 13.24
C VAL A 95 8.21 4.73 13.18
N SER A 96 9.10 3.76 12.96
CA SER A 96 8.72 2.37 12.68
C SER A 96 9.31 1.37 13.66
N HIS A 97 8.73 0.17 13.68
CA HIS A 97 9.25 -0.95 14.47
C HIS A 97 10.69 -1.27 14.05
N GLU A 98 10.99 -1.20 12.76
CA GLU A 98 12.32 -1.52 12.22
C GLU A 98 13.39 -0.53 12.68
N VAL A 99 13.04 0.76 12.75
CA VAL A 99 13.96 1.81 13.24
C VAL A 99 14.17 1.67 14.76
N ILE A 100 13.12 1.47 15.54
CA ILE A 100 13.20 1.48 17.01
C ILE A 100 13.69 0.16 17.60
N CYS A 101 13.07 -0.95 17.19
CA CYS A 101 13.28 -2.27 17.80
C CYS A 101 14.41 -3.02 17.11
N ASP A 102 14.39 -3.07 15.78
CA ASP A 102 15.35 -3.86 15.01
C ASP A 102 16.63 -3.08 14.68
N LYS A 103 16.58 -1.75 14.72
CA LYS A 103 17.70 -0.83 14.44
C LYS A 103 18.34 -1.09 13.07
N ILE A 104 17.49 -1.38 12.08
CA ILE A 104 17.92 -1.66 10.71
C ILE A 104 18.18 -0.35 9.94
N SER A 105 17.49 0.73 10.34
CA SER A 105 17.58 2.05 9.75
C SER A 105 17.70 3.13 10.83
N ASP A 106 18.30 4.26 10.48
CA ASP A 106 18.41 5.43 11.35
C ASP A 106 17.22 6.37 11.19
N PHE A 107 16.92 7.15 12.23
CA PHE A 107 15.89 8.19 12.14
C PHE A 107 16.29 9.30 11.16
N VAL A 108 15.32 9.72 10.36
CA VAL A 108 15.44 10.91 9.49
C VAL A 108 14.69 12.08 10.11
N TYR A 109 15.36 13.23 10.23
CA TYR A 109 14.78 14.43 10.84
C TYR A 109 14.72 15.58 9.83
N ASN A 110 13.50 15.95 9.43
CA ASN A 110 13.24 17.05 8.51
C ASN A 110 12.86 18.31 9.29
N TRP A 111 13.76 19.28 9.33
CA TRP A 111 13.60 20.52 10.09
C TRP A 111 13.16 21.68 9.21
N ARG A 112 12.21 22.48 9.71
CA ARG A 112 11.79 23.74 9.11
C ARG A 112 11.74 24.85 10.16
N LEU A 113 12.31 26.01 9.83
CA LEU A 113 12.18 27.22 10.65
C LEU A 113 10.92 27.99 10.26
N THR A 114 10.21 28.50 11.26
CA THR A 114 9.06 29.39 11.08
C THR A 114 9.42 30.84 11.42
N THR A 115 10.34 31.04 12.37
CA THR A 115 10.93 32.36 12.67
C THR A 115 11.94 32.77 11.60
N GLU A 116 12.04 34.06 11.30
CA GLU A 116 13.07 34.60 10.39
C GLU A 116 14.48 34.29 10.90
N ALA A 117 15.39 34.02 9.98
CA ALA A 117 16.75 33.61 10.32
C ALA A 117 17.57 34.81 10.83
N SER A 118 18.01 34.73 12.08
CA SER A 118 19.04 35.58 12.69
C SER A 118 20.24 34.73 13.12
N PRO A 119 21.41 35.32 13.40
CA PRO A 119 22.56 34.59 13.94
C PRO A 119 22.22 33.77 15.19
N GLU A 120 21.41 34.32 16.09
CA GLU A 120 20.99 33.69 17.35
C GLU A 120 19.99 32.56 17.10
N VAL A 121 19.05 32.76 16.16
CA VAL A 121 18.11 31.73 15.70
C VAL A 121 18.87 30.53 15.11
N ASN A 122 19.89 30.79 14.29
CA ASN A 122 20.70 29.74 13.66
C ASN A 122 21.57 28.98 14.67
N ALA A 123 22.12 29.66 15.67
CA ALA A 123 22.86 29.03 16.76
C ALA A 123 21.96 28.07 17.55
N LEU A 124 20.77 28.54 17.95
CA LEU A 124 19.81 27.72 18.69
C LEU A 124 19.28 26.55 17.84
N PHE A 125 19.08 26.78 16.54
CA PHE A 125 18.68 25.72 15.61
C PHE A 125 19.76 24.64 15.45
N THR A 126 21.03 25.02 15.46
CA THR A 126 22.15 24.08 15.43
C THR A 126 22.18 23.24 16.71
N LEU A 127 21.95 23.87 17.86
CA LEU A 127 21.83 23.19 19.15
C LEU A 127 20.66 22.21 19.17
N ALA A 128 19.49 22.64 18.69
CA ALA A 128 18.30 21.80 18.56
C ALA A 128 18.61 20.54 17.74
N ARG A 129 19.22 20.71 16.56
CA ARG A 129 19.62 19.59 15.69
C ARG A 129 20.65 18.65 16.31
N ALA A 130 21.51 19.15 17.19
CA ALA A 130 22.53 18.33 17.83
C ALA A 130 21.98 17.49 19.00
N ARG A 131 20.98 17.97 19.74
CA ARG A 131 20.57 17.37 21.02
C ARG A 131 19.14 16.82 21.05
N ILE A 132 18.20 17.42 20.32
CA ILE A 132 16.81 16.96 20.29
C ILE A 132 16.66 15.55 19.71
N PRO A 133 17.36 15.15 18.62
CA PRO A 133 17.27 13.80 18.09
C PRO A 133 17.53 12.73 19.16
N LYS A 134 18.65 12.83 19.89
CA LYS A 134 19.00 11.87 20.93
C LYS A 134 17.95 11.78 22.05
N ALA A 135 17.40 12.91 22.47
CA ALA A 135 16.35 12.94 23.50
C ALA A 135 15.02 12.37 22.99
N LEU A 136 14.69 12.58 21.71
CA LEU A 136 13.52 11.97 21.07
C LEU A 136 13.68 10.46 20.94
N GLU A 137 14.85 9.98 20.50
CA GLU A 137 15.15 8.55 20.38
C GLU A 137 15.01 7.82 21.71
N GLU A 138 15.50 8.42 22.81
CA GLU A 138 15.36 7.85 24.15
C GLU A 138 13.89 7.71 24.57
N LYS A 139 13.05 8.71 24.27
CA LYS A 139 11.60 8.64 24.53
C LYS A 139 10.89 7.63 23.63
N LEU A 140 11.19 7.65 22.33
CA LEU A 140 10.59 6.76 21.34
C LEU A 140 10.95 5.29 21.62
N ALA A 141 12.13 5.00 22.17
CA ALA A 141 12.52 3.65 22.58
C ALA A 141 11.60 3.04 23.66
N ALA A 142 10.89 3.86 24.44
CA ALA A 142 9.90 3.39 25.42
C ALA A 142 8.55 3.02 24.80
N PHE A 143 8.28 3.45 23.57
CA PHE A 143 6.98 3.29 22.92
C PHE A 143 6.54 1.82 22.75
N PRO A 144 7.40 0.90 22.28
CA PRO A 144 7.02 -0.51 22.13
C PRO A 144 6.61 -1.16 23.47
N ALA A 145 7.36 -0.86 24.54
CA ALA A 145 7.04 -1.36 25.88
C ALA A 145 5.70 -0.80 26.36
N ALA A 146 5.44 0.50 26.16
CA ALA A 146 4.19 1.13 26.53
C ALA A 146 2.97 0.50 25.82
N ILE A 147 3.09 0.13 24.53
CA ILE A 147 2.03 -0.59 23.80
C ILE A 147 1.76 -1.93 24.49
N VAL A 148 2.81 -2.70 24.78
CA VAL A 148 2.69 -4.04 25.37
C VAL A 148 2.11 -3.97 26.78
N ASP A 149 2.54 -3.03 27.60
CA ASP A 149 2.07 -2.89 28.99
C ASP A 149 0.59 -2.49 29.06
N THR A 150 0.16 -1.64 28.12
CA THR A 150 -1.22 -1.12 28.10
C THR A 150 -2.18 -2.10 27.44
N HIS A 151 -1.78 -2.72 26.33
CA HIS A 151 -2.68 -3.51 25.48
C HIS A 151 -2.34 -5.00 25.40
N GLY A 152 -1.22 -5.44 25.96
CA GLY A 152 -0.78 -6.84 25.90
C GLY A 152 -1.75 -7.81 26.58
N LYS A 153 -2.39 -7.38 27.67
CA LYS A 153 -3.39 -8.17 28.39
C LYS A 153 -4.65 -8.42 27.57
N ASP A 154 -5.00 -7.52 26.65
CA ASP A 154 -6.19 -7.66 25.81
C ASP A 154 -6.05 -8.78 24.77
N LEU A 155 -4.81 -9.13 24.41
CA LEU A 155 -4.49 -10.20 23.48
C LEU A 155 -4.09 -11.50 24.18
N GLN A 156 -3.57 -11.40 25.40
CA GLN A 156 -3.26 -12.55 26.24
C GLN A 156 -4.52 -13.03 26.97
N VAL A 157 -5.23 -13.99 26.35
CA VAL A 157 -6.29 -14.75 27.04
C VAL A 157 -5.67 -15.45 28.24
N SER A 158 -5.86 -14.89 29.42
CA SER A 158 -5.61 -15.57 30.68
C SER A 158 -6.64 -16.70 30.82
N ALA A 159 -6.18 -17.90 31.12
CA ALA A 159 -7.03 -19.07 31.35
C ALA A 159 -7.74 -18.99 32.72
N ASP A 160 -8.51 -17.92 32.95
CA ASP A 160 -9.39 -17.83 34.11
C ASP A 160 -10.85 -17.84 33.63
N PRO A 161 -11.66 -18.86 34.01
CA PRO A 161 -13.01 -19.01 33.52
C PRO A 161 -13.91 -17.99 34.22
N SER A 162 -14.06 -16.81 33.63
CA SER A 162 -15.15 -15.89 33.99
C SER A 162 -16.49 -16.55 33.66
N ARG A 163 -17.05 -17.19 34.69
CA ARG A 163 -18.46 -17.54 34.81
C ARG A 163 -19.27 -16.25 34.70
N SER A 164 -19.74 -15.92 33.51
CA SER A 164 -20.89 -15.03 33.36
C SER A 164 -22.11 -15.90 33.06
N SER A 165 -22.84 -16.14 34.14
CA SER A 165 -24.15 -16.75 34.25
C SER A 165 -25.14 -16.30 33.18
N THR A 166 -25.65 -17.26 32.41
CA THR A 166 -26.93 -17.13 31.70
C THR A 166 -28.05 -16.94 32.74
N PRO A 167 -28.89 -15.89 32.65
CA PRO A 167 -30.11 -15.85 33.46
C PRO A 167 -31.12 -16.83 32.86
N ALA A 168 -31.48 -17.85 33.63
CA ALA A 168 -32.69 -18.64 33.41
C ALA A 168 -33.92 -17.79 33.76
N PRO A 169 -35.01 -17.82 32.97
CA PRO A 169 -36.33 -17.53 33.49
C PRO A 169 -37.12 -18.80 33.77
N ALA A 170 -37.87 -18.73 34.87
CA ALA A 170 -38.47 -19.80 35.62
C ALA A 170 -39.83 -20.28 35.06
N SER A 171 -40.19 -21.50 35.50
CA SER A 171 -41.55 -22.10 35.55
C SER A 171 -42.52 -21.18 36.32
N ALA A 172 -43.85 -21.14 36.17
CA ALA A 172 -44.94 -22.02 35.70
C ALA A 172 -46.20 -21.11 35.42
N PRO A 173 -47.50 -21.55 35.38
CA PRO A 173 -48.14 -22.88 35.27
C PRO A 173 -49.34 -23.01 34.25
N VAL A 174 -49.60 -24.25 33.84
CA VAL A 174 -50.88 -24.98 33.64
C VAL A 174 -52.17 -24.27 33.16
N SER A 175 -52.73 -24.75 32.04
CA SER A 175 -54.17 -25.05 31.89
C SER A 175 -54.44 -26.20 30.88
N LYS A 176 -55.48 -26.97 31.20
CA LYS A 176 -55.88 -28.37 30.86
C LYS A 176 -56.51 -28.58 29.44
N PRO A 177 -56.97 -29.80 29.05
CA PRO A 177 -56.82 -30.37 27.70
C PRO A 177 -58.14 -30.70 26.97
N ALA A 178 -58.05 -31.02 25.67
CA ALA A 178 -59.04 -31.83 24.95
C ALA A 178 -58.31 -32.46 23.74
N ALA A 179 -58.05 -33.77 23.72
CA ALA A 179 -58.94 -34.89 23.39
C ALA A 179 -58.78 -35.34 21.92
N VAL A 180 -58.36 -36.61 21.84
CA VAL A 180 -58.02 -37.52 20.75
C VAL A 180 -59.10 -37.81 19.69
N ALA A 181 -58.66 -38.02 18.44
CA ALA A 181 -59.00 -39.15 17.53
C ALA A 181 -58.21 -38.98 16.20
N SER A 182 -57.10 -39.68 15.93
CA SER A 182 -56.87 -41.07 15.45
C SER A 182 -56.98 -41.33 13.92
N SER A 183 -56.03 -42.15 13.42
CA SER A 183 -55.77 -42.66 12.05
C SER A 183 -54.81 -41.79 11.20
N SER A 184 -53.76 -42.27 10.52
CA SER A 184 -53.21 -43.60 10.24
C SER A 184 -51.76 -43.48 9.72
N SER A 185 -50.92 -44.45 10.07
CA SER A 185 -49.65 -44.91 9.44
C SER A 185 -49.02 -44.12 8.27
N SER A 186 -47.78 -43.62 8.45
CA SER A 186 -46.62 -43.98 7.62
C SER A 186 -45.36 -43.16 8.00
N SER A 187 -44.21 -43.77 7.81
CA SER A 187 -42.87 -43.45 8.29
C SER A 187 -42.38 -42.02 7.99
N ALA A 188 -42.02 -41.25 9.03
CA ALA A 188 -41.46 -39.90 8.89
C ALA A 188 -39.93 -39.88 8.97
N LYS A 189 -39.32 -39.71 7.79
CA LYS A 189 -37.97 -39.20 7.55
C LYS A 189 -37.86 -37.75 8.08
N PRO A 190 -36.71 -37.28 8.59
CA PRO A 190 -36.60 -35.95 9.21
C PRO A 190 -37.01 -34.86 8.23
N LYS A 191 -37.98 -34.04 8.65
CA LYS A 191 -38.54 -32.92 7.89
C LYS A 191 -37.52 -31.80 7.84
N ALA A 192 -37.23 -31.36 6.62
CA ALA A 192 -36.44 -30.18 6.31
C ALA A 192 -36.93 -28.97 7.13
N GLN A 193 -35.98 -28.26 7.73
CA GLN A 193 -36.20 -26.99 8.37
C GLN A 193 -36.11 -25.90 7.28
N GLU A 194 -37.21 -25.18 7.07
CA GLU A 194 -37.30 -23.99 6.23
C GLU A 194 -36.14 -23.04 6.60
N LYS A 195 -35.28 -22.62 5.66
CA LYS A 195 -35.70 -21.66 4.62
C LYS A 195 -35.93 -20.26 5.18
N GLY A 196 -35.28 -19.87 6.29
CA GLY A 196 -35.28 -18.49 6.77
C GLY A 196 -34.78 -17.55 5.67
N LYS A 197 -35.63 -16.65 5.21
CA LYS A 197 -35.35 -15.65 4.17
C LYS A 197 -34.37 -14.63 4.72
N VAL A 198 -33.07 -14.88 4.56
CA VAL A 198 -32.02 -13.92 4.91
C VAL A 198 -32.12 -12.76 3.92
N ASN A 199 -32.21 -11.53 4.41
CA ASN A 199 -32.08 -10.36 3.54
C ASN A 199 -30.61 -10.27 3.11
N THR A 200 -30.39 -10.19 1.81
CA THR A 200 -29.05 -10.21 1.21
C THR A 200 -28.78 -8.95 0.41
N THR A 201 -27.49 -8.63 0.29
CA THR A 201 -26.92 -7.55 -0.53
C THR A 201 -25.86 -8.14 -1.47
N THR A 202 -25.31 -7.30 -2.34
CA THR A 202 -24.28 -7.66 -3.32
C THR A 202 -23.01 -6.85 -3.05
N VAL A 203 -21.87 -7.54 -2.90
CA VAL A 203 -20.56 -6.90 -2.69
C VAL A 203 -19.74 -7.01 -3.97
N VAL A 204 -19.25 -5.87 -4.48
CA VAL A 204 -18.41 -5.81 -5.67
C VAL A 204 -17.03 -5.25 -5.30
N VAL A 205 -15.99 -5.95 -5.74
CA VAL A 205 -14.59 -5.60 -5.50
C VAL A 205 -13.82 -5.75 -6.81
N GLU A 206 -13.10 -4.72 -7.22
CA GLU A 206 -12.38 -4.69 -8.49
C GLU A 206 -10.88 -4.43 -8.31
N SER A 207 -10.06 -5.00 -9.18
CA SER A 207 -8.61 -4.84 -9.14
C SER A 207 -7.92 -5.16 -10.45
N ASP A 208 -6.87 -4.40 -10.79
CA ASP A 208 -6.05 -4.60 -11.99
C ASP A 208 -4.72 -5.28 -11.67
N PHE A 209 -4.36 -6.30 -12.45
CA PHE A 209 -3.13 -7.07 -12.29
C PHE A 209 -2.33 -7.17 -13.59
N ARG A 210 -0.99 -7.08 -13.50
CA ARG A 210 -0.07 -7.38 -14.60
C ARG A 210 0.08 -8.90 -14.81
N ALA A 211 -0.98 -9.53 -15.29
CA ALA A 211 -1.03 -10.96 -15.60
C ALA A 211 -1.93 -11.21 -16.82
N SER A 212 -1.74 -12.35 -17.48
CA SER A 212 -2.71 -12.82 -18.47
C SER A 212 -4.00 -13.29 -17.79
N ALA A 213 -5.15 -13.17 -18.44
CA ALA A 213 -6.40 -13.68 -17.91
C ALA A 213 -6.37 -15.21 -17.72
N ASP A 214 -5.64 -15.93 -18.58
CA ASP A 214 -5.46 -17.38 -18.47
C ASP A 214 -4.65 -17.79 -17.23
N ASP A 215 -3.62 -17.02 -16.86
CA ASP A 215 -2.84 -17.28 -15.64
C ASP A 215 -3.68 -17.06 -14.38
N ILE A 216 -4.45 -15.96 -14.34
CA ILE A 216 -5.38 -15.67 -13.24
C ILE A 216 -6.44 -16.76 -13.14
N PHE A 217 -7.03 -17.16 -14.27
CA PHE A 217 -8.01 -18.24 -14.33
C PHE A 217 -7.43 -19.55 -13.78
N SER A 218 -6.20 -19.88 -14.15
CA SER A 218 -5.49 -21.05 -13.64
C SER A 218 -5.25 -20.96 -12.14
N LEU A 219 -4.92 -19.78 -11.59
CA LEU A 219 -4.73 -19.58 -10.15
C LEU A 219 -6.04 -19.71 -9.35
N LEU A 220 -7.19 -19.46 -9.97
CA LEU A 220 -8.51 -19.60 -9.34
C LEU A 220 -9.08 -21.03 -9.38
N THR A 221 -8.60 -21.86 -10.31
CA THR A 221 -9.22 -23.17 -10.61
C THR A 221 -8.28 -24.36 -10.46
N ASP A 222 -6.96 -24.20 -10.60
CA ASP A 222 -5.99 -25.29 -10.49
C ASP A 222 -5.61 -25.53 -9.01
N GLU A 223 -5.91 -26.73 -8.52
CA GLU A 223 -5.60 -27.19 -7.16
C GLU A 223 -4.12 -27.00 -6.79
N LYS A 224 -3.18 -27.15 -7.74
CA LYS A 224 -1.75 -27.01 -7.46
C LYS A 224 -1.31 -25.55 -7.36
N ARG A 225 -2.05 -24.63 -7.98
CA ARG A 225 -1.70 -23.20 -8.04
C ARG A 225 -2.41 -22.38 -6.96
N ILE A 226 -3.62 -22.78 -6.55
CA ILE A 226 -4.39 -22.10 -5.51
C ILE A 226 -3.59 -21.91 -4.19
N PRO A 227 -2.82 -22.90 -3.70
CA PRO A 227 -2.03 -22.75 -2.48
C PRO A 227 -0.97 -21.63 -2.55
N ALA A 228 -0.53 -21.23 -3.74
CA ALA A 228 0.46 -20.17 -3.90
C ALA A 228 -0.06 -18.83 -3.36
N TRP A 229 -1.31 -18.48 -3.66
CA TRP A 229 -1.90 -17.21 -3.25
C TRP A 229 -2.75 -17.33 -1.98
N THR A 230 -3.36 -18.49 -1.72
CA THR A 230 -4.14 -18.72 -0.48
C THR A 230 -3.25 -19.06 0.73
N ARG A 231 -2.00 -19.46 0.49
CA ARG A 231 -1.02 -19.92 1.50
C ARG A 231 -1.53 -21.08 2.38
N ALA A 232 -2.54 -21.79 1.91
CA ALA A 232 -3.18 -22.90 2.60
C ALA A 232 -3.51 -24.01 1.60
N PRO A 233 -3.66 -25.26 2.06
CA PRO A 233 -4.17 -26.33 1.22
C PRO A 233 -5.55 -25.97 0.67
N ALA A 234 -5.76 -26.31 -0.60
CA ALA A 234 -7.03 -26.15 -1.27
C ALA A 234 -7.42 -27.47 -1.93
N GLN A 235 -8.72 -27.67 -2.11
CA GLN A 235 -9.27 -28.72 -2.96
C GLN A 235 -9.97 -28.03 -4.10
N SER A 236 -9.65 -28.39 -5.32
CA SER A 236 -10.30 -27.82 -6.50
C SER A 236 -10.34 -28.84 -7.61
N GLN A 237 -11.44 -28.87 -8.34
CA GLN A 237 -11.56 -29.55 -9.60
C GLN A 237 -12.10 -28.53 -10.60
N ALA A 238 -11.38 -28.25 -11.68
CA ALA A 238 -11.78 -27.24 -12.66
C ALA A 238 -12.91 -27.76 -13.59
N GLN A 239 -14.01 -28.23 -13.00
CA GLN A 239 -15.18 -28.75 -13.71
C GLN A 239 -16.47 -28.15 -13.13
N PRO A 240 -17.39 -27.65 -13.97
CA PRO A 240 -18.72 -27.25 -13.51
C PRO A 240 -19.42 -28.39 -12.75
N GLY A 241 -20.03 -28.06 -11.62
CA GLY A 241 -20.71 -28.98 -10.70
C GLY A 241 -19.81 -29.61 -9.63
N SER A 242 -18.48 -29.47 -9.74
CA SER A 242 -17.56 -30.02 -8.75
C SER A 242 -17.42 -29.12 -7.52
N GLU A 243 -17.09 -29.73 -6.38
CA GLU A 243 -16.91 -29.03 -5.10
C GLU A 243 -15.48 -28.52 -4.97
N TYR A 244 -15.32 -27.38 -4.31
CA TYR A 244 -14.02 -26.81 -4.00
C TYR A 244 -13.97 -26.31 -2.55
N SER A 245 -12.74 -26.19 -2.05
CA SER A 245 -12.44 -25.72 -0.71
C SER A 245 -11.20 -24.85 -0.74
N LEU A 246 -11.30 -23.60 -0.28
CA LEU A 246 -10.20 -22.64 -0.21
C LEU A 246 -9.82 -22.35 1.25
N PHE A 247 -8.63 -21.78 1.45
CA PHE A 247 -8.13 -21.33 2.76
C PHE A 247 -8.18 -22.43 3.84
N GLY A 248 -7.82 -23.67 3.49
CA GLY A 248 -7.85 -24.79 4.43
C GLY A 248 -9.26 -25.21 4.87
N GLY A 249 -10.29 -24.90 4.09
CA GLY A 249 -11.69 -25.22 4.40
C GLY A 249 -12.49 -24.06 4.99
N GLY A 250 -11.88 -22.88 5.13
CA GLY A 250 -12.57 -21.66 5.57
C GLY A 250 -13.62 -21.18 4.58
N VAL A 251 -13.44 -21.45 3.28
CA VAL A 251 -14.44 -21.19 2.23
C VAL A 251 -14.71 -22.49 1.49
N LYS A 252 -15.99 -22.80 1.30
CA LYS A 252 -16.44 -23.96 0.54
C LYS A 252 -17.48 -23.55 -0.49
N GLY A 253 -17.56 -24.32 -1.57
CA GLY A 253 -18.48 -24.01 -2.64
C GLY A 253 -18.46 -25.05 -3.75
N LYS A 254 -19.20 -24.74 -4.81
CA LYS A 254 -19.25 -25.53 -6.05
C LYS A 254 -19.04 -24.64 -7.25
N TYR A 255 -18.27 -25.10 -8.23
CA TYR A 255 -18.18 -24.40 -9.50
C TYR A 255 -19.52 -24.52 -10.23
N VAL A 256 -20.11 -23.39 -10.62
CA VAL A 256 -21.39 -23.35 -11.35
C VAL A 256 -21.11 -23.24 -12.85
N SER A 257 -20.22 -22.33 -13.23
CA SER A 257 -19.80 -22.13 -14.62
C SER A 257 -18.33 -21.72 -14.66
N LEU A 258 -17.59 -22.26 -15.63
CA LEU A 258 -16.17 -21.97 -15.83
C LEU A 258 -15.95 -21.62 -17.30
N MET A 259 -15.62 -20.37 -17.57
CA MET A 259 -15.24 -19.88 -18.89
C MET A 259 -13.77 -19.45 -18.85
N PRO A 260 -12.85 -20.28 -19.37
CA PRO A 260 -11.41 -19.99 -19.39
C PRO A 260 -11.10 -18.58 -19.89
N GLY A 261 -10.31 -17.83 -19.13
CA GLY A 261 -9.86 -16.48 -19.46
C GLY A 261 -10.94 -15.39 -19.47
N LYS A 262 -12.19 -15.69 -19.06
CA LYS A 262 -13.30 -14.72 -19.08
C LYS A 262 -14.08 -14.63 -17.78
N GLU A 263 -14.56 -15.77 -17.26
CA GLU A 263 -15.50 -15.75 -16.15
C GLU A 263 -15.45 -17.05 -15.32
N VAL A 264 -15.52 -16.92 -14.01
CA VAL A 264 -15.66 -18.02 -13.05
C VAL A 264 -16.86 -17.74 -12.16
N VAL A 265 -17.92 -18.54 -12.26
CA VAL A 265 -19.11 -18.47 -11.42
C VAL A 265 -19.11 -19.65 -10.47
N GLN A 266 -19.22 -19.39 -9.18
CA GLN A 266 -19.16 -20.42 -8.16
C GLN A 266 -20.05 -20.08 -6.96
N THR A 267 -20.61 -21.09 -6.30
CA THR A 267 -21.26 -20.87 -5.00
C THR A 267 -20.19 -20.66 -3.94
N TRP A 268 -20.49 -19.84 -2.94
CA TRP A 268 -19.54 -19.40 -1.94
C TRP A 268 -20.18 -19.42 -0.55
N ALA A 269 -19.58 -20.14 0.39
CA ALA A 269 -20.02 -20.19 1.77
C ALA A 269 -18.82 -20.08 2.71
N LEU A 270 -18.90 -19.13 3.64
CA LEU A 270 -17.90 -18.92 4.67
C LEU A 270 -18.16 -19.84 5.86
N GLN A 271 -17.13 -20.56 6.30
CA GLN A 271 -17.15 -21.31 7.56
C GLN A 271 -16.80 -20.36 8.71
N SER A 272 -17.75 -19.50 9.07
CA SER A 272 -17.62 -18.55 10.20
C SER A 272 -18.90 -18.55 11.04
N PRO A 273 -18.81 -18.34 12.37
CA PRO A 273 -19.99 -18.13 13.22
C PRO A 273 -20.85 -16.93 12.78
N THR A 274 -20.26 -15.97 12.07
CA THR A 274 -20.95 -14.77 11.54
C THR A 274 -21.72 -15.04 10.24
N TRP A 275 -21.47 -16.16 9.56
CA TRP A 275 -22.17 -16.55 8.34
C TRP A 275 -23.34 -17.50 8.66
N PRO A 276 -24.57 -17.25 8.18
CA PRO A 276 -25.71 -18.11 8.50
C PRO A 276 -25.48 -19.56 8.05
N SER A 277 -25.80 -20.52 8.92
CA SER A 277 -25.64 -21.94 8.61
C SER A 277 -26.52 -22.36 7.43
N GLY A 278 -25.92 -23.00 6.43
CA GLY A 278 -26.62 -23.45 5.23
C GLY A 278 -26.96 -22.34 4.24
N HIS A 279 -26.41 -21.14 4.43
CA HIS A 279 -26.53 -20.04 3.47
C HIS A 279 -25.37 -20.07 2.48
N GLU A 280 -25.69 -20.00 1.19
CA GLU A 280 -24.72 -19.99 0.10
C GLU A 280 -24.92 -18.70 -0.70
N ALA A 281 -23.84 -17.97 -0.91
CA ALA A 281 -23.76 -16.83 -1.82
C ALA A 281 -23.27 -17.29 -3.20
N THR A 282 -23.37 -16.44 -4.21
CA THR A 282 -22.82 -16.68 -5.55
C THR A 282 -21.70 -15.70 -5.82
N LEU A 283 -20.48 -16.21 -6.01
CA LEU A 283 -19.32 -15.43 -6.38
C LEU A 283 -19.10 -15.53 -7.89
N THR A 284 -19.28 -14.41 -8.58
CA THR A 284 -18.92 -14.24 -9.99
C THR A 284 -17.61 -13.48 -10.09
N THR A 285 -16.62 -14.09 -10.74
CA THR A 285 -15.32 -13.47 -11.01
C THR A 285 -15.20 -13.23 -12.51
N THR A 286 -15.15 -11.97 -12.92
CA THR A 286 -15.01 -11.58 -14.34
C THR A 286 -13.57 -11.13 -14.60
N LEU A 287 -13.01 -11.57 -15.73
CA LEU A 287 -11.66 -11.28 -16.19
C LEU A 287 -11.74 -10.50 -17.49
N GLU A 288 -11.32 -9.24 -17.48
CA GLU A 288 -11.26 -8.39 -18.66
C GLU A 288 -9.79 -8.14 -19.02
N GLN A 289 -9.30 -8.89 -20.02
CA GLN A 289 -7.92 -8.76 -20.49
C GLN A 289 -7.75 -7.52 -21.36
N SER A 290 -6.82 -6.65 -20.99
CA SER A 290 -6.33 -5.51 -21.76
C SER A 290 -4.94 -5.83 -22.36
N SER A 291 -4.34 -4.87 -23.06
CA SER A 291 -3.05 -5.06 -23.76
C SER A 291 -1.86 -5.33 -22.82
N GLU A 292 -1.88 -4.78 -21.60
CA GLU A 292 -0.76 -4.86 -20.64
C GLU A 292 -1.15 -5.35 -19.24
N SER A 293 -2.45 -5.57 -19.00
CA SER A 293 -2.99 -5.97 -17.69
C SER A 293 -4.36 -6.64 -17.85
N THR A 294 -4.82 -7.30 -16.78
CA THR A 294 -6.15 -7.88 -16.70
C THR A 294 -6.89 -7.28 -15.52
N LYS A 295 -8.07 -6.71 -15.76
CA LYS A 295 -8.99 -6.27 -14.71
C LYS A 295 -9.77 -7.48 -14.19
N ILE A 296 -9.76 -7.66 -12.88
CA ILE A 296 -10.56 -8.67 -12.18
C ILE A 296 -11.67 -7.96 -11.41
N THR A 297 -12.90 -8.42 -11.58
CA THR A 297 -14.05 -8.00 -10.78
C THR A 297 -14.64 -9.20 -10.05
N PHE A 298 -14.64 -9.15 -8.71
CA PHE A 298 -15.32 -10.11 -7.84
C PHE A 298 -16.68 -9.54 -7.43
N THR A 299 -17.74 -10.20 -7.83
CA THR A 299 -19.13 -9.86 -7.47
C THR A 299 -19.69 -11.00 -6.63
N LEU A 300 -19.89 -10.75 -5.33
CA LEU A 300 -20.50 -11.71 -4.40
C LEU A 300 -21.94 -11.32 -4.14
N ASP A 301 -22.87 -12.08 -4.71
CA ASP A 301 -24.30 -11.92 -4.50
C ASP A 301 -24.81 -12.86 -3.40
N GLY A 302 -25.68 -12.36 -2.52
CA GLY A 302 -26.19 -13.16 -1.41
C GLY A 302 -25.47 -12.92 -0.08
N VAL A 303 -24.80 -11.78 0.11
CA VAL A 303 -24.14 -11.46 1.39
C VAL A 303 -25.20 -11.03 2.43
N PRO A 304 -25.23 -11.59 3.65
CA PRO A 304 -26.19 -11.19 4.69
C PRO A 304 -26.04 -9.71 5.09
N LEU A 305 -27.17 -9.02 5.26
CA LEU A 305 -27.19 -7.62 5.70
C LEU A 305 -26.37 -7.41 6.98
N GLY A 306 -25.58 -6.33 7.01
CA GLY A 306 -24.74 -5.94 8.16
C GLY A 306 -23.37 -6.64 8.22
N THR A 307 -23.07 -7.54 7.27
CA THR A 307 -21.73 -8.15 7.12
C THR A 307 -21.00 -7.67 5.86
N GLU A 308 -21.56 -6.69 5.15
CA GLU A 308 -21.13 -6.26 3.82
C GLU A 308 -19.69 -5.72 3.83
N GLU A 309 -19.39 -4.80 4.75
CA GLU A 309 -18.05 -4.21 4.90
C GLU A 309 -17.01 -5.25 5.34
N GLU A 310 -17.39 -6.19 6.20
CA GLU A 310 -16.52 -7.27 6.66
C GLU A 310 -16.18 -8.21 5.49
N ILE A 311 -17.19 -8.65 4.75
CA ILE A 311 -17.02 -9.54 3.60
C ILE A 311 -16.25 -8.85 2.48
N LYS A 312 -16.52 -7.57 2.23
CA LYS A 312 -15.74 -6.76 1.27
C LYS A 312 -14.26 -6.73 1.66
N ARG A 313 -13.95 -6.40 2.91
CA ARG A 313 -12.57 -6.39 3.43
C ARG A 313 -11.91 -7.76 3.36
N ASN A 314 -12.68 -8.84 3.57
CA ASN A 314 -12.17 -10.20 3.44
C ASN A 314 -11.88 -10.55 1.98
N ILE A 315 -12.73 -10.19 1.01
CA ILE A 315 -12.46 -10.42 -0.41
C ILE A 315 -11.20 -9.63 -0.83
N GLU A 316 -11.10 -8.36 -0.45
CA GLU A 316 -9.91 -7.54 -0.72
C GLU A 316 -8.64 -8.11 -0.06
N GLY A 317 -8.73 -8.46 1.23
CA GLY A 317 -7.60 -8.91 2.05
C GLY A 317 -7.14 -10.33 1.76
N TYR A 318 -8.01 -11.23 1.30
CA TYR A 318 -7.64 -12.62 1.02
C TYR A 318 -7.47 -12.90 -0.47
N TYR A 319 -8.40 -12.44 -1.32
CA TYR A 319 -8.32 -12.70 -2.75
C TYR A 319 -7.34 -11.73 -3.41
N ILE A 320 -7.63 -10.42 -3.36
CA ILE A 320 -6.78 -9.44 -4.05
C ILE A 320 -5.36 -9.46 -3.47
N HIS A 321 -5.21 -9.29 -2.16
CA HIS A 321 -3.87 -9.29 -1.56
C HIS A 321 -3.15 -10.63 -1.74
N GLY A 322 -3.88 -11.75 -1.75
CA GLY A 322 -3.32 -13.06 -2.09
C GLY A 322 -2.64 -13.06 -3.46
N PHE A 323 -3.34 -12.58 -4.50
CA PHE A 323 -2.77 -12.42 -5.84
C PHE A 323 -1.60 -11.43 -5.87
N LYS A 324 -1.67 -10.31 -5.11
CA LYS A 324 -0.54 -9.38 -5.01
C LYS A 324 0.69 -10.05 -4.40
N SER A 325 0.50 -10.90 -3.40
CA SER A 325 1.59 -11.50 -2.63
C SER A 325 2.46 -12.49 -3.41
N ILE A 326 1.94 -13.05 -4.50
CA ILE A 326 2.69 -13.93 -5.40
C ILE A 326 3.43 -13.18 -6.52
N GLY A 327 3.43 -11.84 -6.48
CA GLY A 327 4.21 -10.98 -7.38
C GLY A 327 3.40 -10.30 -8.49
N TYR A 328 2.07 -10.45 -8.53
CA TYR A 328 1.25 -9.70 -9.47
C TYR A 328 0.99 -8.28 -8.95
N VAL A 329 1.70 -7.30 -9.52
CA VAL A 329 1.63 -5.90 -9.10
C VAL A 329 0.24 -5.33 -9.41
N TYR A 330 -0.39 -4.76 -8.37
CA TYR A 330 -1.61 -3.97 -8.49
C TYR A 330 -1.32 -2.66 -9.21
N LEU A 331 -2.02 -2.42 -10.31
CA LEU A 331 -2.00 -1.09 -10.92
C LEU A 331 -3.03 -0.23 -10.18
N VAL A 332 -2.55 0.65 -9.30
CA VAL A 332 -3.34 1.81 -8.94
C VAL A 332 -3.52 2.59 -10.25
N PRO A 333 -4.74 2.99 -10.66
CA PRO A 333 -4.91 3.92 -11.75
C PRO A 333 -4.16 5.20 -11.37
N THR A 334 -2.93 5.35 -11.85
CA THR A 334 -2.20 6.60 -11.70
C THR A 334 -2.96 7.60 -12.55
N ALA A 335 -3.77 8.45 -11.93
CA ALA A 335 -4.10 9.72 -12.55
C ALA A 335 -2.76 10.33 -12.99
N PRO A 336 -2.62 10.77 -14.25
CA PRO A 336 -1.35 11.29 -14.72
C PRO A 336 -0.97 12.47 -13.83
N VAL A 337 0.11 12.31 -13.07
CA VAL A 337 0.75 13.42 -12.38
C VAL A 337 1.32 14.30 -13.48
N TYR A 338 0.55 15.30 -13.92
CA TYR A 338 1.07 16.40 -14.70
C TYR A 338 2.11 17.11 -13.83
N SER A 339 3.37 16.79 -14.06
CA SER A 339 4.50 17.51 -13.46
C SER A 339 4.39 18.99 -13.86
N SER A 340 4.07 19.82 -12.87
CA SER A 340 3.86 21.28 -12.99
C SER A 340 5.14 22.05 -13.34
N SER A 341 6.27 21.40 -13.65
CA SER A 341 7.54 22.08 -13.95
C SER A 341 7.79 22.33 -15.45
N TYR A 342 6.91 21.88 -16.36
CA TYR A 342 7.06 22.14 -17.79
C TYR A 342 6.20 23.32 -18.34
N VAL A 343 5.26 23.84 -17.55
CA VAL A 343 4.33 24.90 -18.01
C VAL A 343 4.77 26.32 -17.59
N GLN A 344 5.79 26.47 -16.74
CA GLN A 344 6.18 27.79 -16.22
C GLN A 344 7.29 28.51 -17.01
N ASN A 345 7.76 27.95 -18.14
CA ASN A 345 8.81 28.57 -18.97
C ASN A 345 8.40 28.88 -20.43
N GLN A 346 7.11 28.78 -20.78
CA GLN A 346 6.60 29.26 -22.09
C GLN A 346 5.84 30.59 -22.04
N SER A 347 5.73 31.24 -20.87
CA SER A 347 5.09 32.57 -20.76
C SER A 347 6.05 33.76 -20.94
N LYS A 348 7.29 33.53 -21.39
CA LYS A 348 8.22 34.57 -21.83
C LYS A 348 8.81 34.21 -23.20
N LEU A 349 7.99 34.24 -24.23
CA LEU A 349 8.38 34.46 -25.64
C LEU A 349 7.10 34.41 -26.50
N ALA A 350 6.35 35.51 -26.49
CA ALA A 350 5.36 35.80 -27.52
C ALA A 350 5.59 37.23 -28.00
N PRO A 351 5.99 37.45 -29.28
CA PRO A 351 6.02 38.77 -29.86
C PRO A 351 4.60 39.23 -30.24
N SER A 352 4.47 40.55 -30.24
CA SER A 352 3.31 41.39 -30.50
C SER A 352 2.43 40.99 -31.69
N LYS A 353 1.11 41.19 -31.50
CA LYS A 353 0.03 41.20 -32.48
C LYS A 353 0.43 41.89 -33.80
N VAL A 354 0.28 41.17 -34.91
CA VAL A 354 0.15 41.75 -36.25
C VAL A 354 -1.32 42.15 -36.44
N ARG A 355 -1.51 43.41 -36.79
CA ARG A 355 -2.75 44.00 -37.30
C ARG A 355 -2.64 43.95 -38.82
N ASP A 356 -3.66 43.41 -39.48
CA ASP A 356 -3.83 43.52 -40.92
C ASP A 356 -3.83 44.99 -41.34
N ASP A 357 -2.96 45.36 -42.26
CA ASP A 357 -3.29 46.42 -43.21
C ASP A 357 -2.65 46.15 -44.57
N LYS A 358 -3.44 46.49 -45.58
CA LYS A 358 -3.34 46.07 -46.97
C LYS A 358 -3.07 47.34 -47.76
N ASP A 359 -1.83 47.61 -48.17
CA ASP A 359 -1.57 48.27 -49.45
C ASP A 359 -0.08 48.36 -49.88
N SER A 360 0.14 47.82 -51.08
CA SER A 360 1.01 48.29 -52.18
C SER A 360 2.17 49.29 -51.93
N LYS A 361 3.42 48.85 -52.16
CA LYS A 361 4.34 49.29 -53.25
C LYS A 361 5.84 48.96 -53.01
N ALA A 362 6.39 48.22 -53.99
CA ALA A 362 7.65 48.45 -54.73
C ALA A 362 9.07 48.25 -54.12
N ALA A 363 9.94 47.73 -55.03
CA ALA A 363 11.42 47.64 -55.07
C ALA A 363 12.06 46.40 -54.39
N ILE A 364 12.36 45.29 -55.08
CA ILE A 364 13.40 44.96 -56.10
C ILE A 364 14.84 44.90 -55.55
N SER A 365 15.48 43.72 -55.72
CA SER A 365 16.91 43.43 -55.98
C SER A 365 17.39 42.20 -55.17
N SER A 366 18.09 41.17 -55.65
CA SER A 366 18.54 40.72 -56.98
C SER A 366 19.14 39.29 -56.87
N TYR A 367 18.75 38.43 -57.83
CA TYR A 367 19.55 37.43 -58.58
C TYR A 367 20.48 36.39 -57.90
N PHE A 368 20.07 35.10 -57.99
CA PHE A 368 20.85 34.01 -58.63
C PHE A 368 20.50 34.01 -60.15
N PRO A 369 21.26 33.47 -61.14
CA PRO A 369 22.27 32.38 -61.10
C PRO A 369 23.52 32.58 -62.02
N ALA A 370 24.59 31.77 -61.86
CA ALA A 370 25.53 31.44 -62.96
C ALA A 370 26.49 30.29 -62.58
N VAL A 371 25.99 29.06 -62.61
CA VAL A 371 26.80 27.87 -62.82
C VAL A 371 27.30 27.91 -64.27
N ALA A 372 28.51 28.41 -64.55
CA ALA A 372 29.09 28.32 -65.91
C ALA A 372 30.60 28.62 -66.08
N ILE A 373 31.33 29.23 -65.14
CA ILE A 373 32.68 29.78 -65.46
C ILE A 373 33.85 29.15 -64.67
N ALA A 374 33.60 28.15 -63.81
CA ALA A 374 34.69 27.44 -63.12
C ALA A 374 35.34 26.31 -63.97
N VAL A 375 34.79 25.98 -65.15
CA VAL A 375 35.28 24.90 -66.02
C VAL A 375 36.30 25.40 -67.07
N LEU A 376 36.56 26.70 -67.21
CA LEU A 376 37.40 27.22 -68.31
C LEU A 376 38.68 27.97 -67.90
N VAL A 377 39.00 28.08 -66.60
CA VAL A 377 40.28 28.67 -66.16
C VAL A 377 41.25 27.63 -65.57
N LEU A 378 40.78 26.40 -65.30
CA LEU A 378 41.63 25.28 -64.84
C LEU A 378 42.35 24.53 -65.98
N ALA A 379 42.22 24.97 -67.23
CA ALA A 379 42.80 24.29 -68.40
C ALA A 379 43.99 25.03 -69.06
N ALA A 380 44.51 26.13 -68.50
CA ALA A 380 45.56 26.91 -69.17
C ALA A 380 46.66 27.50 -68.26
N ALA A 381 46.90 26.91 -67.08
CA ALA A 381 48.02 27.32 -66.20
C ALA A 381 49.02 26.19 -65.88
N PHE A 382 48.87 25.00 -66.47
CA PHE A 382 49.85 23.92 -66.36
C PHE A 382 50.18 23.34 -67.74
N ALA A 383 50.85 24.15 -68.55
CA ALA A 383 51.71 23.65 -69.61
C ALA A 383 52.86 24.65 -69.84
N ILE A 384 54.08 24.12 -69.76
CA ILE A 384 55.37 24.62 -70.30
C ILE A 384 56.36 25.21 -69.24
N PRO A 385 57.65 24.83 -69.32
CA PRO A 385 58.38 24.18 -68.21
C PRO A 385 59.77 24.78 -67.91
N LEU A 386 60.58 24.03 -67.15
CA LEU A 386 62.05 24.09 -66.98
C LEU A 386 62.60 25.10 -65.96
N LEU A 387 63.09 24.60 -64.82
CA LEU A 387 64.53 24.55 -64.47
C LEU A 387 64.72 24.21 -62.97
N SER A 388 65.39 23.07 -62.75
CA SER A 388 66.45 22.84 -61.75
C SER A 388 66.22 23.20 -60.27
N SER A 389 66.20 22.18 -59.41
CA SER A 389 67.35 21.85 -58.54
C SER A 389 66.98 20.72 -57.55
N SER A 390 67.70 19.60 -57.68
CA SER A 390 68.34 18.76 -56.63
C SER A 390 67.52 18.47 -55.36
N GLY A 391 67.11 17.24 -55.03
CA GLY A 391 67.84 15.98 -55.13
C GLY A 391 68.65 15.76 -53.85
N ILE A 392 68.23 14.80 -53.00
CA ILE A 392 69.06 13.84 -52.24
C ILE A 392 68.06 12.89 -51.53
N LEU A 393 67.95 11.66 -52.05
CA LEU A 393 67.45 10.50 -51.33
C LEU A 393 68.63 9.52 -51.21
N ALA A 394 68.74 8.89 -50.03
CA ALA A 394 69.77 7.93 -49.65
C ALA A 394 69.81 6.68 -50.58
N PRO A 395 70.96 5.98 -50.67
CA PRO A 395 71.21 4.94 -51.66
C PRO A 395 70.67 3.55 -51.29
N PRO A 396 70.50 2.65 -52.29
CA PRO A 396 70.00 1.29 -52.10
C PRO A 396 71.10 0.22 -52.04
N VAL A 397 70.76 -0.89 -51.37
CA VAL A 397 70.97 -2.30 -51.75
C VAL A 397 72.41 -2.83 -51.91
N SER A 398 72.78 -3.66 -50.92
CA SER A 398 73.37 -5.00 -51.04
C SER A 398 73.82 -5.49 -52.43
N SER A 399 75.12 -5.78 -52.57
CA SER A 399 75.59 -6.94 -53.34
C SER A 399 76.95 -7.41 -52.82
N SER A 400 77.10 -8.73 -52.66
CA SER A 400 78.41 -9.37 -52.69
C SER A 400 78.39 -10.49 -53.72
N LYS A 401 79.35 -10.40 -54.64
CA LYS A 401 79.80 -11.35 -55.67
C LYS A 401 79.13 -11.28 -57.04
#